data_AF-A0A1B0A812-F1
#
_entry.id   AF-A0A1B0A812-F1
#
_cell.length_a   1.000
_cell.length_b   1.000
_cell.length_c   1.000
_cell.angle_alpha   90.00
_cell.angle_beta   90.00
_cell.angle_gamma   90.00
#
_symmetry.space_group_name_H-M   'P 1'
#
loop_
_entity.id
_entity.type
_entity.pdbx_description
1 polymer ?
#
loop_
_entity_poly.entity_id
_entity_poly.type
_entity_poly.pdbx_seq_one_letter_code
_entity_poly.pdbx_strand_id
1 'polypeptide(L)'
;MDAYSESCVLTRISIYIAVNLSHIFEKINQKSRIGARRKATITNNAGENDEPKRKMQRVVFQLPFPERPRVMGRVLVCGQGDMGQLGLGDDSSKFERKRPTLVEKVLNVVDVTAGGMHNLLLTLEGHVYSFGSNDKAALDGDSSEEGSEFVPHAIDLPNKVFKISAGDSHSACLLEECKIHS
;
A
#
# COMPACT_ATOMS: atom_id res chain seq x y z
N MET A 1 -7.41 -1.72 41.52
CA MET A 1 -7.89 -3.06 41.11
C MET A 1 -8.76 -2.80 39.92
N ASP A 2 -8.11 -2.94 38.78
CA ASP A 2 -8.33 -2.05 37.65
C ASP A 2 -9.34 -2.69 36.72
N ALA A 3 -10.44 -1.99 36.50
CA ALA A 3 -11.35 -2.29 35.42
C ALA A 3 -10.68 -1.81 34.13
N TYR A 4 -9.92 -2.70 33.48
CA TYR A 4 -9.63 -2.60 32.06
C TYR A 4 -10.97 -2.63 31.32
N SER A 5 -11.52 -1.44 31.11
CA SER A 5 -12.60 -1.21 30.17
C SER A 5 -12.02 -1.46 28.78
N GLU A 6 -12.23 -2.67 28.26
CA GLU A 6 -12.15 -2.95 26.83
C GLU A 6 -13.22 -2.14 26.10
N SER A 7 -13.02 -0.83 26.01
CA SER A 7 -13.55 -0.06 24.90
C SER A 7 -12.52 -0.21 23.80
N CYS A 8 -12.67 -1.28 23.01
CA CYS A 8 -12.13 -1.34 21.66
C CYS A 8 -12.84 -0.21 20.90
N VAL A 9 -12.35 1.02 21.07
CA VAL A 9 -12.74 2.17 20.27
C VAL A 9 -12.24 1.81 18.88
N LEU A 10 -13.11 1.19 18.08
CA LEU A 10 -12.96 1.12 16.64
C LEU A 10 -12.91 2.56 16.16
N THR A 11 -11.74 3.18 16.22
CA THR A 11 -11.48 4.52 15.72
C THR A 11 -11.85 4.46 14.24
N ARG A 12 -12.98 5.08 13.88
CA ARG A 12 -13.55 5.04 12.52
C ARG A 12 -12.74 5.93 11.59
N ILE A 13 -11.46 5.63 11.44
CA ILE A 13 -10.57 6.32 10.51
C ILE A 13 -10.72 5.62 9.17
N SER A 14 -11.10 6.38 8.15
CA SER A 14 -11.15 5.87 6.79
C SER A 14 -10.24 6.71 5.92
N ILE A 15 -9.20 6.07 5.39
CA ILE A 15 -8.28 6.64 4.41
C ILE A 15 -8.63 6.11 3.03
N TYR A 16 -8.69 7.01 2.06
CA TYR A 16 -9.06 6.68 0.69
C TYR A 16 -8.02 7.24 -0.28
N ILE A 17 -7.70 6.47 -1.33
CA ILE A 17 -7.00 7.00 -2.51
C ILE A 17 -8.05 7.41 -3.53
N ALA A 18 -8.15 8.71 -3.78
CA ALA A 18 -8.87 9.23 -4.93
C ALA A 18 -7.97 9.16 -6.16
N VAL A 19 -8.18 8.13 -6.99
CA VAL A 19 -7.51 8.00 -8.30
C VAL A 19 -8.27 8.78 -9.36
N ASN A 20 -7.55 9.56 -10.19
CA ASN A 20 -8.15 10.17 -11.37
C ASN A 20 -8.23 9.11 -12.48
N LEU A 21 -9.44 8.63 -12.75
CA LEU A 21 -9.70 7.50 -13.66
C LEU A 21 -9.55 7.83 -15.15
N SER A 22 -9.35 9.11 -15.52
CA SER A 22 -9.27 9.53 -16.93
C SER A 22 -8.17 8.79 -17.72
N HIS A 23 -7.03 8.48 -17.09
CA HIS A 23 -5.93 7.75 -17.72
C HIS A 23 -6.08 6.22 -17.74
N ILE A 24 -6.95 5.65 -16.90
CA ILE A 24 -7.13 4.20 -16.79
C ILE A 24 -7.99 3.67 -17.96
N PHE A 25 -8.99 4.43 -18.38
CA PHE A 25 -9.89 4.04 -19.47
C PHE A 25 -9.17 3.89 -20.82
N GLU A 26 -8.13 4.69 -21.09
CA GLU A 26 -7.40 4.63 -22.35
C GLU A 26 -6.54 3.36 -22.47
N LYS A 27 -5.93 2.90 -21.36
CA LYS A 27 -5.12 1.67 -21.33
C LYS A 27 -5.95 0.38 -21.42
N ILE A 28 -7.17 0.40 -20.88
CA ILE A 28 -8.10 -0.75 -21.00
C ILE A 28 -8.54 -0.93 -22.46
N ASN A 29 -8.77 0.15 -23.20
CA ASN A 29 -9.15 0.09 -24.62
C ASN A 29 -8.01 -0.35 -25.57
N GLN A 30 -6.75 -0.17 -25.19
CA GLN A 30 -5.62 -0.64 -26.01
C GLN A 30 -5.36 -2.15 -25.86
N LYS A 31 -5.58 -2.74 -24.67
CA LYS A 31 -5.40 -4.18 -24.44
C LYS A 31 -6.45 -5.06 -25.13
N SER A 32 -7.65 -4.55 -25.40
CA SER A 32 -8.71 -5.31 -26.07
C SER A 32 -8.44 -5.56 -27.56
N ARG A 33 -7.55 -4.79 -28.21
CA ARG A 33 -7.27 -4.88 -29.65
C ARG A 33 -6.22 -5.93 -30.05
N ILE A 34 -5.48 -6.52 -29.10
CA ILE A 34 -4.32 -7.39 -29.41
C ILE A 34 -4.64 -8.89 -29.26
N GLY A 35 -5.80 -9.26 -28.72
CA GLY A 35 -6.16 -10.64 -28.41
C GLY A 35 -6.99 -11.37 -29.47
N ALA A 36 -6.49 -11.56 -30.71
CA ALA A 36 -7.19 -12.38 -31.71
C ALA A 36 -6.26 -13.11 -32.70
N ARG A 37 -5.66 -14.24 -32.27
CA ARG A 37 -5.40 -15.41 -33.14
C ARG A 37 -4.88 -16.60 -32.34
N ARG A 38 -5.71 -17.63 -32.17
CA ARG A 38 -5.23 -19.00 -31.90
C ARG A 38 -5.58 -19.85 -33.11
N LYS A 39 -4.58 -20.32 -33.86
CA LYS A 39 -4.75 -21.40 -34.83
C LYS A 39 -4.60 -22.72 -34.09
N ALA A 40 -5.64 -23.56 -34.14
CA ALA A 40 -5.59 -24.95 -33.73
C ALA A 40 -5.33 -25.81 -34.97
N THR A 41 -4.21 -26.53 -34.98
CA THR A 41 -3.97 -27.63 -35.94
C THR A 41 -4.15 -28.92 -35.15
N ILE A 42 -5.15 -29.71 -35.53
CA ILE A 42 -5.41 -31.06 -35.02
C ILE A 42 -4.81 -32.04 -36.02
N THR A 43 -3.90 -32.89 -35.57
CA THR A 43 -3.57 -34.16 -36.26
C THR A 43 -3.45 -35.26 -35.21
N ASN A 44 -4.30 -36.27 -35.34
CA ASN A 44 -4.30 -37.49 -34.54
C ASN A 44 -3.19 -38.43 -35.01
N ASN A 45 -2.64 -39.24 -34.12
CA ASN A 45 -2.44 -40.68 -34.35
C ASN A 45 -2.06 -41.41 -33.04
N ALA A 46 -2.60 -42.63 -32.93
CA ALA A 46 -2.55 -43.51 -31.77
C ALA A 46 -1.32 -44.45 -31.81
N GLY A 47 -0.90 -44.92 -30.64
CA GLY A 47 -0.02 -46.09 -30.54
C GLY A 47 0.78 -46.20 -29.23
N GLU A 48 0.46 -47.25 -28.48
CA GLU A 48 1.34 -48.04 -27.58
C GLU A 48 1.72 -47.54 -26.17
N ASN A 49 1.06 -48.18 -25.21
CA ASN A 49 1.59 -48.80 -23.98
C ASN A 49 2.99 -48.39 -23.51
N ASP A 50 3.03 -47.53 -22.48
CA ASP A 50 4.00 -47.62 -21.40
C ASP A 50 3.41 -46.91 -20.17
N GLU A 51 3.32 -47.61 -19.05
CA GLU A 51 2.86 -47.05 -17.77
C GLU A 51 3.84 -45.93 -17.35
N PRO A 52 3.42 -44.65 -17.30
CA PRO A 52 4.36 -43.59 -16.98
C PRO A 52 4.61 -43.62 -15.47
N LYS A 53 5.79 -44.12 -15.07
CA LYS A 53 6.34 -43.88 -13.72
C LYS A 53 6.30 -42.36 -13.48
N ARG A 54 5.34 -41.91 -12.67
CA ARG A 54 5.17 -40.50 -12.29
C ARG A 54 6.42 -40.04 -11.53
N LYS A 55 7.41 -39.56 -12.28
CA LYS A 55 8.48 -38.72 -11.73
C LYS A 55 7.78 -37.44 -11.28
N MET A 56 7.57 -37.27 -9.98
CA MET A 56 7.18 -36.00 -9.39
C MET A 56 8.29 -35.01 -9.70
N GLN A 57 8.13 -34.26 -10.79
CA GLN A 57 8.95 -33.11 -11.09
C GLN A 57 8.68 -32.12 -9.97
N ARG A 58 9.68 -31.88 -9.13
CA ARG A 58 9.63 -30.87 -8.08
C ARG A 58 9.38 -29.53 -8.77
N VAL A 59 8.13 -29.07 -8.74
CA VAL A 59 7.77 -27.77 -9.30
C VAL A 59 8.40 -26.73 -8.39
N VAL A 60 9.49 -26.12 -8.85
CA VAL A 60 10.06 -24.96 -8.18
C VAL A 60 9.10 -23.81 -8.45
N PHE A 61 8.24 -23.51 -7.48
CA PHE A 61 7.33 -22.38 -7.56
C PHE A 61 8.13 -21.10 -7.29
N GLN A 62 8.50 -20.41 -8.36
CA GLN A 62 9.12 -19.09 -8.24
C GLN A 62 8.01 -18.04 -8.17
N LEU A 63 7.90 -17.38 -7.01
CA LEU A 63 6.99 -16.25 -6.86
C LEU A 63 7.45 -15.08 -7.75
N PRO A 64 6.54 -14.42 -8.49
CA PRO A 64 6.88 -13.24 -9.23
C PRO A 64 7.32 -12.13 -8.26
N PHE A 65 8.32 -11.34 -8.66
CA PHE A 65 8.70 -10.17 -7.90
C PHE A 65 7.51 -9.19 -7.82
N PRO A 66 7.26 -8.60 -6.65
CA PRO A 66 6.18 -7.63 -6.49
C PRO A 66 6.48 -6.38 -7.30
N GLU A 67 5.49 -5.87 -8.03
CA GLU A 67 5.56 -4.58 -8.70
C GLU A 67 4.84 -3.51 -7.87
N ARG A 68 5.42 -2.31 -7.81
CA ARG A 68 4.74 -1.14 -7.24
C ARG A 68 3.51 -0.78 -8.08
N PRO A 69 2.38 -0.39 -7.47
CA PRO A 69 1.25 0.14 -8.22
C PRO A 69 1.65 1.37 -9.05
N ARG A 70 1.15 1.47 -10.28
CA ARG A 70 1.51 2.55 -11.23
C ARG A 70 0.44 3.62 -11.37
N VAL A 71 -0.69 3.43 -10.69
CA VAL A 71 -1.80 4.38 -10.72
C VAL A 71 -1.62 5.34 -9.56
N MET A 72 -1.43 6.61 -9.88
CA MET A 72 -1.31 7.68 -8.89
C MET A 72 -2.69 8.22 -8.53
N GLY A 73 -2.83 8.64 -7.28
CA GLY A 73 -4.00 9.30 -6.75
C GLY A 73 -3.64 10.34 -5.70
N ARG A 74 -4.69 10.99 -5.20
CA ARG A 74 -4.63 11.91 -4.06
C ARG A 74 -5.23 11.24 -2.83
N VAL A 75 -4.73 11.60 -1.65
CA VAL A 75 -5.16 11.00 -0.40
C VAL A 75 -6.30 11.80 0.20
N LEU A 76 -7.40 11.13 0.53
CA LEU A 76 -8.52 11.68 1.25
C LEU A 76 -8.65 11.00 2.61
N VAL A 77 -8.92 11.78 3.65
CA VAL A 77 -9.12 11.30 5.01
C VAL A 77 -10.47 11.74 5.55
N CYS A 78 -11.10 10.90 6.37
CA CYS A 78 -12.25 11.27 7.19
C CYS A 78 -12.33 10.41 8.44
N GLY A 79 -13.06 10.89 9.44
CA GLY A 79 -13.18 10.28 10.76
C GLY A 79 -12.60 11.16 11.85
N GLN A 80 -12.19 10.50 12.93
CA GLN A 80 -11.58 11.12 14.11
C GLN A 80 -10.07 11.27 13.91
N GLY A 81 -9.51 12.35 14.45
CA GLY A 81 -8.18 12.88 14.13
C GLY A 81 -7.41 13.45 15.32
N ASP A 82 -7.87 13.22 16.55
CA ASP A 82 -7.34 13.86 17.76
C ASP A 82 -5.85 13.61 18.00
N MET A 83 -5.30 12.53 17.44
CA MET A 83 -3.90 12.15 17.58
C MET A 83 -3.13 12.27 16.25
N GLY A 84 -3.59 13.12 15.33
CA GLY A 84 -2.90 13.42 14.08
C GLY A 84 -3.15 12.44 12.94
N GLN A 85 -3.96 11.39 13.13
CA GLN A 85 -4.25 10.36 12.11
C GLN A 85 -4.95 10.87 10.84
N LEU A 86 -5.30 12.15 10.76
CA LEU A 86 -5.82 12.77 9.54
C LEU A 86 -4.71 13.48 8.73
N GLY A 87 -3.57 13.83 9.32
CA GLY A 87 -2.48 14.47 8.58
C GLY A 87 -2.81 15.87 8.04
N LEU A 88 -3.77 16.58 8.66
CA LEU A 88 -4.29 17.88 8.19
C LEU A 88 -3.69 19.10 8.93
N GLY A 89 -2.77 18.88 9.87
CA GLY A 89 -2.21 19.88 10.78
C GLY A 89 -2.82 19.82 12.19
N ASP A 90 -2.22 20.59 13.10
CA ASP A 90 -2.48 20.66 14.55
C ASP A 90 -3.68 21.54 14.95
N ASP A 91 -4.41 22.07 13.97
CA ASP A 91 -5.59 22.88 14.20
C ASP A 91 -6.75 22.00 14.68
N SER A 92 -7.26 22.30 15.88
CA SER A 92 -8.36 21.58 16.53
C SER A 92 -9.63 21.50 15.68
N SER A 93 -9.85 22.45 14.76
CA SER A 93 -10.95 22.40 13.79
C SER A 93 -10.85 21.24 12.79
N LYS A 94 -9.70 20.56 12.77
CA LYS A 94 -9.35 19.48 11.85
C LYS A 94 -9.28 18.12 12.52
N PHE A 95 -9.48 18.02 13.84
CA PHE A 95 -9.46 16.76 14.59
C PHE A 95 -10.69 15.88 14.31
N GLU A 96 -11.71 16.37 13.62
CA GLU A 96 -12.77 15.53 13.11
C GLU A 96 -13.15 15.97 11.69
N ARG A 97 -13.26 14.99 10.78
CA ARG A 97 -13.72 15.22 9.41
C ARG A 97 -14.85 14.27 9.06
N LYS A 98 -16.07 14.81 8.99
CA LYS A 98 -17.28 14.06 8.58
C LYS A 98 -17.36 13.80 7.08
N ARG A 99 -16.53 14.47 6.28
CA ARG A 99 -16.45 14.33 4.83
C ARG A 99 -15.00 14.08 4.40
N PRO A 100 -14.76 13.30 3.34
CA PRO A 100 -13.43 13.09 2.78
C PRO A 100 -12.75 14.43 2.52
N THR A 101 -11.59 14.64 3.14
CA THR A 101 -10.81 15.87 3.07
C THR A 101 -9.43 15.56 2.49
N LEU A 102 -8.96 16.42 1.59
CA LEU A 102 -7.68 16.24 0.90
C LEU A 102 -6.50 16.47 1.84
N VAL A 103 -5.54 15.54 1.80
CA VAL A 103 -4.20 15.73 2.37
C VAL A 103 -3.30 16.28 1.28
N GLU A 104 -2.95 17.56 1.36
CA GLU A 104 -2.25 18.28 0.27
C GLU A 104 -0.73 18.03 0.22
N LYS A 105 -0.12 17.68 1.34
CA LYS A 105 1.35 17.61 1.48
C LYS A 105 2.01 16.47 0.68
N VAL A 106 1.26 15.44 0.28
CA VAL A 106 1.83 14.27 -0.41
C VAL A 106 1.13 14.06 -1.75
N LEU A 107 1.95 14.05 -2.81
CA LEU A 107 1.50 13.87 -4.19
C LEU A 107 1.91 12.49 -4.71
N ASN A 108 1.32 12.10 -5.85
CA ASN A 108 1.71 10.89 -6.58
C ASN A 108 1.65 9.61 -5.73
N VAL A 109 0.67 9.53 -4.83
CA VAL A 109 0.46 8.38 -3.95
C VAL A 109 -0.13 7.22 -4.75
N VAL A 110 0.45 6.03 -4.61
CA VAL A 110 0.07 4.83 -5.36
C VAL A 110 -0.47 3.72 -4.47
N ASP A 111 -0.21 3.77 -3.16
CA ASP A 111 -0.73 2.83 -2.17
C ASP A 111 -0.90 3.53 -0.82
N VAL A 112 -1.87 3.09 -0.02
CA VAL A 112 -2.12 3.60 1.33
C VAL A 112 -2.54 2.46 2.24
N THR A 113 -2.16 2.56 3.51
CA THR A 113 -2.67 1.66 4.54
C THR A 113 -3.01 2.46 5.77
N ALA A 114 -4.20 2.20 6.33
CA ALA A 114 -4.56 2.67 7.66
C ALA A 114 -4.11 1.62 8.67
N GLY A 115 -3.38 2.06 9.69
CA GLY A 115 -3.18 1.33 10.93
C GLY A 115 -4.27 1.66 11.93
N GLY A 116 -4.01 1.40 13.21
CA GLY A 116 -4.94 1.75 14.30
C GLY A 116 -5.01 3.24 14.53
N MET A 117 -3.86 3.86 14.80
CA MET A 117 -3.73 5.28 15.12
C MET A 117 -2.78 6.04 14.18
N HIS A 118 -2.24 5.38 13.17
CA HIS A 118 -1.35 5.96 12.15
C HIS A 118 -1.72 5.50 10.75
N ASN A 119 -1.17 6.17 9.75
CA ASN A 119 -1.34 5.80 8.35
C ASN A 119 0.02 5.81 7.64
N LEU A 120 0.15 4.98 6.61
CA LEU A 120 1.30 4.99 5.71
C LEU A 120 0.84 5.27 4.28
N LEU A 121 1.63 6.07 3.57
CA LEU A 121 1.43 6.39 2.16
C LEU A 121 2.66 5.94 1.37
N LEU A 122 2.46 5.28 0.23
CA LEU A 122 3.52 4.95 -0.70
C LEU A 122 3.39 5.81 -1.95
N THR A 123 4.47 6.49 -2.31
CA THR A 123 4.54 7.28 -3.56
C THR A 123 4.99 6.44 -4.74
N LEU A 124 4.71 6.91 -5.97
CA LEU A 124 5.17 6.27 -7.20
C LEU A 124 6.70 6.12 -7.24
N GLU A 125 7.42 7.05 -6.62
CA GLU A 125 8.89 7.07 -6.58
C GLU A 125 9.47 6.04 -5.60
N GLY A 126 8.66 5.54 -4.67
CA GLY A 126 9.04 4.55 -3.67
C GLY A 126 9.34 5.11 -2.29
N HIS A 127 9.10 6.41 -2.08
CA HIS A 127 9.15 7.04 -0.77
C HIS A 127 7.90 6.69 0.03
N VAL A 128 8.08 6.48 1.33
CA VAL A 128 7.00 6.22 2.28
C VAL A 128 6.81 7.43 3.17
N TYR A 129 5.55 7.81 3.40
CA TYR A 129 5.18 8.86 4.34
C TYR A 129 4.32 8.28 5.46
N SER A 130 4.46 8.79 6.68
CA SER A 130 3.62 8.44 7.83
C SER A 130 3.01 9.68 8.48
N PHE A 131 1.87 9.50 9.14
CA PHE A 131 1.27 10.48 10.04
C PHE A 131 0.31 9.79 11.02
N GLY A 132 0.00 10.46 12.12
CA GLY A 132 -0.77 9.94 13.24
C GLY A 132 0.08 9.45 14.41
N SER A 133 -0.62 9.02 15.45
CA SER A 133 -0.04 8.61 16.72
C SER A 133 0.54 7.22 16.60
N ASN A 134 1.85 7.15 16.47
CA ASN A 134 2.59 5.94 16.82
C ASN A 134 3.93 6.37 17.41
N ASP A 135 3.86 6.85 18.65
CA ASP A 135 4.92 7.13 19.61
C ASP A 135 6.32 7.32 19.04
N LYS A 136 6.56 8.49 18.41
CA LYS A 136 7.84 9.23 18.27
C LYS A 136 9.10 8.49 17.78
N ALA A 137 9.09 7.18 17.48
CA ALA A 137 10.31 6.40 17.30
C ALA A 137 10.19 5.19 16.35
N ALA A 138 9.02 4.89 15.78
CA ALA A 138 8.92 3.71 14.92
C ALA A 138 9.63 3.87 13.58
N LEU A 139 9.80 5.10 13.06
CA LEU A 139 10.30 5.31 11.69
C LEU A 139 11.23 6.53 11.49
N ASP A 140 11.29 7.50 12.40
CA ASP A 140 12.18 8.67 12.26
C ASP A 140 13.12 8.80 13.47
N GLY A 141 14.42 8.80 13.21
CA GLY A 141 15.39 9.36 14.14
C GLY A 141 15.30 10.88 14.09
N ASP A 142 15.17 11.53 15.25
CA ASP A 142 15.32 12.98 15.50
C ASP A 142 14.15 13.95 15.29
N SER A 143 12.91 13.56 14.97
CA SER A 143 11.80 14.54 14.94
C SER A 143 11.19 14.82 16.33
N SER A 144 12.00 15.46 17.19
CA SER A 144 11.60 16.00 18.50
C SER A 144 10.68 17.23 18.40
N GLU A 145 10.25 17.60 17.19
CA GLU A 145 9.32 18.71 16.95
C GLU A 145 7.91 18.30 17.42
N GLU A 146 7.34 19.05 18.36
CA GLU A 146 5.94 18.88 18.76
C GLU A 146 5.01 19.15 17.57
N GLY A 147 4.05 18.25 17.34
CA GLY A 147 3.05 18.41 16.28
C GLY A 147 3.42 17.82 14.92
N SER A 148 4.59 17.17 14.80
CA SER A 148 5.00 16.47 13.57
C SER A 148 4.04 15.32 13.20
N GLU A 149 3.36 14.73 14.17
CA GLU A 149 2.37 13.66 13.99
C GLU A 149 1.11 14.10 13.23
N PHE A 150 0.80 15.40 13.21
CA PHE A 150 -0.40 15.93 12.57
C PHE A 150 -0.22 16.19 11.07
N VAL A 151 0.96 15.92 10.51
CA VAL A 151 1.26 16.15 9.11
C VAL A 151 2.03 14.95 8.54
N PRO A 152 1.83 14.58 7.25
CA PRO A 152 2.64 13.55 6.63
C PRO A 152 4.12 13.89 6.66
N HIS A 153 4.90 13.01 7.26
CA HIS A 153 6.36 13.07 7.30
C HIS A 153 6.95 11.99 6.39
N ALA A 154 8.08 12.29 5.74
CA ALA A 154 8.77 11.32 4.89
C ALA A 154 9.69 10.46 5.74
N ILE A 155 9.55 9.14 5.63
CA ILE A 155 10.36 8.20 6.39
C ILE A 155 11.66 7.95 5.64
N ASP A 156 12.79 8.12 6.33
CA ASP A 156 14.11 7.83 5.77
C ASP A 156 14.36 6.32 5.75
N LEU A 157 14.25 5.72 4.56
CA LEU A 157 14.49 4.29 4.33
C LEU A 157 15.72 4.11 3.45
N PRO A 158 16.52 3.05 3.68
CA PRO A 158 17.76 2.84 2.93
C PRO A 158 17.52 2.62 1.44
N ASN A 159 16.35 2.08 1.06
CA ASN A 159 15.95 1.80 -0.30
C ASN A 159 14.48 2.19 -0.54
N LYS A 160 14.11 2.24 -1.82
CA LYS A 160 12.72 2.42 -2.27
C LYS A 160 11.83 1.26 -1.82
N VAL A 161 10.52 1.49 -1.70
CA VAL A 161 9.56 0.49 -1.22
C VAL A 161 8.62 -0.01 -2.33
N PHE A 162 8.38 -1.32 -2.38
CA PHE A 162 7.37 -1.94 -3.25
C PHE A 162 5.98 -1.97 -2.63
N LYS A 163 5.90 -2.30 -1.34
CA LYS A 163 4.64 -2.55 -0.62
C LYS A 163 4.73 -2.07 0.83
N ILE A 164 3.59 -1.62 1.35
CA ILE A 164 3.41 -1.16 2.73
C ILE A 164 2.29 -1.96 3.40
N SER A 165 2.40 -2.14 4.71
CA SER A 165 1.38 -2.76 5.55
C SER A 165 1.41 -2.10 6.93
N ALA A 166 0.24 -1.89 7.53
CA ALA A 166 0.12 -1.39 8.90
C ALA A 166 -0.86 -2.26 9.68
N GLY A 167 -0.54 -2.51 10.95
CA GLY A 167 -1.46 -3.03 11.95
C GLY A 167 -1.83 -1.93 12.95
N ASP A 168 -2.32 -2.34 14.11
CA ASP A 168 -2.79 -1.40 15.13
C ASP A 168 -1.67 -0.48 15.65
N SER A 169 -0.52 -1.06 15.98
CA SER A 169 0.66 -0.33 16.49
C SER A 169 1.96 -0.68 15.76
N HIS A 170 1.89 -1.42 14.65
CA HIS A 170 3.08 -1.81 13.88
C HIS A 170 2.98 -1.43 12.40
N SER A 171 4.14 -1.28 11.78
CA SER A 171 4.29 -0.95 10.36
C SER A 171 5.33 -1.87 9.75
N ALA A 172 5.12 -2.27 8.50
CA ALA A 172 6.08 -3.03 7.72
C ALA A 172 6.11 -2.52 6.28
N CYS A 173 7.29 -2.57 5.66
CA CYS A 173 7.45 -2.28 4.25
C CYS A 173 8.35 -3.32 3.59
N LEU A 174 8.12 -3.56 2.30
CA LEU A 174 8.97 -4.40 1.47
C LEU A 174 9.84 -3.51 0.60
N LEU A 175 11.15 -3.53 0.86
CA LEU A 175 12.13 -2.74 0.13
C LEU A 175 12.43 -3.34 -1.26
N GLU A 176 12.83 -2.48 -2.18
CA GLU A 176 13.52 -2.89 -3.39
C GLU A 176 14.90 -3.42 -2.98
N GLU A 177 15.07 -4.74 -2.94
CA GLU A 177 16.41 -5.31 -2.82
C GLU A 177 17.23 -4.91 -4.05
N CYS A 178 18.44 -4.39 -3.82
CA CYS A 178 19.45 -4.34 -4.87
C CYS A 178 19.77 -5.79 -5.25
N LYS A 179 19.23 -6.25 -6.38
CA LYS A 179 19.52 -7.56 -6.94
C LYS A 179 21.02 -7.61 -7.29
N ILE A 180 21.84 -8.13 -6.39
CA ILE A 180 23.25 -8.45 -6.65
C ILE A 180 23.22 -9.62 -7.65
N HIS A 181 23.39 -9.35 -8.94
CA HIS A 181 23.77 -10.40 -9.89
C HIS A 181 25.27 -10.63 -9.72
N SER A 182 25.64 -11.81 -9.24
CA SER A 182 26.98 -12.38 -9.38
C SER A 182 27.20 -12.94 -10.77
#